data_AF-A0AAV1Z394-F1
#
_entry.id   AF-A0AAV1Z394-F1
#
_cell.length_a   1.000
_cell.length_b   1.000
_cell.length_c   1.000
_cell.angle_alpha   90.00
_cell.angle_beta   90.00
_cell.angle_gamma   90.00
#
_symmetry.space_group_name_H-M   'P 1'
#
loop_
_entity.id
_entity.type
_entity.pdbx_description
1 polymer ?
#
loop_
_entity_poly.entity_id
_entity_poly.type
_entity_poly.pdbx_seq_one_letter_code
_entity_poly.pdbx_strand_id
1 'polypeptide(L)'
;MLTQRIVSKSRYYLPCLYQQRSIKVRNLPIKYDEFETPYMKTKKPGEFFISNFYAMVQRKWTLADIKNYRRWKRMDEIRNSQRYVSERHKILGPDLATTHFLLSRGGKVKFKGQDEWMTRGHLDNDQIPSSYVPGYFVEELDATDAVLLYEGFENMCNLEELKKLILHDCPFVDDWCLNRMYMFANTLEYLDLSGCKNITERGICTLHVLKKLKTLDIRDTPNIQHKELVSLLLQDVIPRCEVIGINYEDPVLLKRIEKYL
;
A
#
# COMPACT_ATOMS: atom_id res chain seq x y z
N MET A 1 -27.24 10.03 24.87
CA MET A 1 -26.24 10.93 25.50
C MET A 1 -24.76 10.57 25.22
N LEU A 2 -24.46 9.67 24.26
CA LEU A 2 -23.07 9.31 23.92
C LEU A 2 -22.38 10.30 22.96
N THR A 3 -23.10 11.29 22.44
CA THR A 3 -22.64 12.18 21.36
C THR A 3 -21.83 13.39 21.84
N GLN A 4 -21.90 13.80 23.12
CA GLN A 4 -21.18 15.01 23.57
C GLN A 4 -19.79 14.74 24.18
N ARG A 5 -19.53 13.55 24.74
CA ARG A 5 -18.23 13.23 25.36
C ARG A 5 -17.13 12.91 24.35
N ILE A 6 -17.45 12.19 23.27
CA ILE A 6 -16.50 11.86 22.19
C ILE A 6 -15.97 13.14 21.51
N VAL A 7 -16.86 14.13 21.39
CA VAL A 7 -16.58 15.41 20.74
C VAL A 7 -15.64 16.31 21.54
N SER A 8 -15.59 16.17 22.88
CA SER A 8 -14.72 17.00 23.73
C SER A 8 -13.23 16.67 23.60
N LYS A 9 -12.86 15.39 23.39
CA LYS A 9 -11.48 14.98 23.08
C LYS A 9 -11.12 15.24 21.61
N SER A 10 -12.09 15.20 20.71
CA SER A 10 -11.92 15.51 19.28
C SER A 10 -11.47 16.95 19.00
N ARG A 11 -11.58 17.88 19.97
CA ARG A 11 -11.15 19.28 19.80
C ARG A 11 -9.65 19.45 19.53
N TYR A 12 -8.83 18.48 19.92
CA TYR A 12 -7.38 18.51 19.71
C TYR A 12 -6.95 17.92 18.37
N TYR A 13 -7.83 17.16 17.72
CA TYR A 13 -7.42 16.33 16.60
C TYR A 13 -7.69 16.99 15.24
N LEU A 14 -8.81 17.72 15.05
CA LEU A 14 -9.07 18.48 13.81
C LEU A 14 -10.07 19.66 13.98
N PRO A 15 -9.65 20.92 13.72
CA PRO A 15 -10.57 22.07 13.65
C PRO A 15 -11.50 22.04 12.42
N CYS A 16 -11.06 21.46 11.30
CA CYS A 16 -11.71 21.59 9.99
C CYS A 16 -12.98 20.71 9.85
N LEU A 17 -13.01 19.53 10.49
CA LEU A 17 -14.18 18.63 10.47
C LEU A 17 -15.40 19.25 11.16
N TYR A 18 -15.17 20.19 12.08
CA TYR A 18 -16.23 20.84 12.85
C TYR A 18 -17.03 21.88 12.05
N GLN A 19 -16.49 22.36 10.93
CA GLN A 19 -17.13 23.39 10.10
C GLN A 19 -18.08 22.81 9.02
N GLN A 20 -18.05 21.50 8.77
CA GLN A 20 -18.94 20.87 7.79
C GLN A 20 -20.27 20.48 8.44
N ARG A 21 -21.38 20.98 7.87
CA ARG A 21 -22.75 20.78 8.38
C ARG A 21 -23.26 19.32 8.34
N SER A 22 -22.48 18.39 7.79
CA SER A 22 -22.77 16.96 7.78
C SER A 22 -21.46 16.16 7.62
N ILE A 23 -20.89 15.69 8.74
CA ILE A 23 -19.73 14.81 8.75
C ILE A 23 -20.14 13.47 8.12
N LYS A 24 -19.46 13.03 7.06
CA LYS A 24 -19.67 11.70 6.50
C LYS A 24 -19.23 10.68 7.56
N VAL A 25 -20.19 9.96 8.13
CA VAL A 25 -19.92 8.88 9.09
C VAL A 25 -19.88 7.59 8.31
N ARG A 26 -18.77 6.85 8.45
CA ARG A 26 -18.67 5.52 7.88
C ARG A 26 -19.51 4.55 8.68
N ASN A 27 -20.29 3.71 8.00
CA ASN A 27 -20.87 2.54 8.64
C ASN A 27 -19.76 1.51 8.85
N LEU A 28 -19.20 1.49 10.06
CA LEU A 28 -18.24 0.45 10.41
C LEU A 28 -18.94 -0.91 10.36
N PRO A 29 -18.28 -1.94 9.80
CA PRO A 29 -18.89 -3.26 9.72
C PRO A 29 -19.17 -3.81 11.11
N ILE A 30 -20.36 -4.41 11.27
CA ILE A 30 -20.80 -5.02 12.54
C ILE A 30 -19.86 -6.18 12.93
N LYS A 31 -19.25 -6.84 11.94
CA LYS A 31 -18.22 -7.86 12.09
C LYS A 31 -17.06 -7.60 11.12
N TYR A 32 -15.90 -7.23 11.66
CA TYR A 32 -14.68 -7.06 10.86
C TYR A 32 -14.15 -8.38 10.27
N ASP A 33 -14.53 -9.52 10.87
CA ASP A 33 -14.09 -10.86 10.45
C ASP A 33 -14.58 -11.22 9.02
N GLU A 34 -15.55 -10.47 8.47
CA GLU A 34 -16.07 -10.60 7.09
C GLU A 34 -15.08 -10.09 6.03
N PHE A 35 -14.19 -9.16 6.38
CA PHE A 35 -13.18 -8.59 5.47
C PHE A 35 -11.83 -9.30 5.56
N GLU A 36 -11.68 -10.16 6.56
CA GLU A 36 -10.47 -10.94 6.75
C GLU A 36 -10.39 -12.08 5.73
N THR A 37 -9.44 -11.97 4.80
CA THR A 37 -9.11 -13.07 3.89
C THR A 37 -8.57 -14.27 4.68
N PRO A 38 -8.66 -15.51 4.14
CA PRO A 38 -8.04 -16.68 4.78
C PRO A 38 -6.55 -16.45 5.10
N TYR A 39 -5.84 -15.70 4.24
CA TYR A 39 -4.44 -15.32 4.44
C TYR A 39 -4.24 -14.47 5.70
N MET A 40 -5.10 -13.46 5.92
CA MET A 40 -5.09 -12.60 7.12
C MET A 40 -5.34 -13.40 8.42
N LYS A 41 -6.13 -14.48 8.34
CA LYS A 41 -6.43 -15.38 9.48
C LYS A 41 -5.34 -16.42 9.76
N THR A 42 -4.37 -16.60 8.86
CA THR A 42 -3.33 -17.60 9.06
C THR A 42 -2.44 -17.22 10.24
N LYS A 43 -2.69 -17.84 11.40
CA LYS A 43 -1.68 -17.91 12.45
C LYS A 43 -0.45 -18.56 11.85
N LYS A 44 0.74 -18.00 12.11
CA LYS A 44 1.98 -18.69 11.76
C LYS A 44 1.84 -20.14 12.26
N PRO A 45 2.14 -21.16 11.43
CA PRO A 45 2.42 -22.47 12.00
C PRO A 45 3.46 -22.21 13.09
N GLY A 46 3.14 -22.57 14.34
CA GLY A 46 4.05 -22.39 15.45
C GLY A 46 5.37 -22.97 15.02
N GLU A 47 6.40 -22.13 14.91
CA GLU A 47 7.73 -22.61 14.56
C GLU A 47 8.06 -23.67 15.59
N PHE A 48 8.12 -24.94 15.19
CA PHE A 48 8.60 -26.00 16.04
C PHE A 48 10.10 -25.72 16.23
N PHE A 49 10.39 -24.84 17.19
CA PHE A 49 11.72 -24.28 17.49
C PHE A 49 12.75 -25.40 17.57
N ILE A 50 12.34 -26.54 18.12
CA ILE A 50 13.18 -27.71 18.35
C ILE A 50 13.60 -28.40 17.04
N SER A 51 12.68 -28.66 16.09
CA SER A 51 13.04 -29.36 14.85
C SER A 51 13.91 -28.49 13.93
N ASN A 52 13.59 -27.20 13.84
CA ASN A 52 14.39 -26.23 13.09
C ASN A 52 15.77 -26.04 13.74
N PHE A 53 15.85 -25.99 15.08
CA PHE A 53 17.12 -25.86 15.80
C PHE A 53 18.02 -27.08 15.60
N TYR A 54 17.50 -28.31 15.73
CA TYR A 54 18.29 -29.52 15.49
C TYR A 54 18.77 -29.62 14.04
N ALA A 55 17.92 -29.31 13.06
CA ALA A 55 18.34 -29.24 11.66
C ALA A 55 19.42 -28.18 11.42
N MET A 56 19.36 -27.06 12.16
CA MET A 56 20.37 -26.00 12.12
C MET A 56 21.71 -26.47 12.68
N VAL A 57 21.73 -27.15 13.83
CA VAL A 57 22.96 -27.60 14.50
C VAL A 57 23.64 -28.76 13.75
N GLN A 58 22.87 -29.63 13.09
CA GLN A 58 23.41 -30.78 12.36
C GLN A 58 23.98 -30.42 10.96
N ARG A 59 23.63 -29.24 10.42
CA ARG A 59 24.15 -28.77 9.12
C ARG A 59 25.56 -28.19 9.27
N LYS A 60 26.46 -28.49 8.33
CA LYS A 60 27.74 -27.77 8.21
C LYS A 60 27.49 -26.38 7.63
N TRP A 61 27.82 -25.33 8.38
CA TRP A 61 27.60 -23.94 7.98
C TRP A 61 28.79 -23.37 7.24
N THR A 62 28.54 -22.80 6.06
CA THR A 62 29.48 -21.89 5.41
C THR A 62 29.20 -20.44 5.81
N LEU A 63 30.17 -19.54 5.61
CA LEU A 63 29.97 -18.10 5.83
C LEU A 63 28.84 -17.53 4.94
N ALA A 64 28.68 -18.07 3.73
CA ALA A 64 27.59 -17.70 2.83
C ALA A 64 26.22 -18.12 3.40
N ASP A 65 26.11 -19.33 3.96
CA ASP A 65 24.89 -19.79 4.63
C ASP A 65 24.52 -18.88 5.80
N ILE A 66 25.49 -18.50 6.65
CA ILE A 66 25.25 -17.62 7.79
C ILE A 66 24.76 -16.24 7.32
N LYS A 67 25.38 -15.68 6.28
CA LYS A 67 24.97 -14.39 5.69
C LYS A 67 23.55 -14.47 5.13
N ASN A 68 23.22 -15.54 4.40
CA ASN A 68 21.90 -15.77 3.84
C ASN A 68 20.85 -15.95 4.94
N TYR A 69 21.15 -16.71 5.99
CA TYR A 69 20.27 -16.91 7.14
C TYR A 69 19.98 -15.59 7.87
N ARG A 70 21.00 -14.76 8.13
CA ARG A 70 20.81 -13.43 8.73
C ARG A 70 19.92 -12.54 7.87
N ARG A 71 20.14 -12.54 6.54
CA ARG A 71 19.30 -11.78 5.59
C ARG A 71 17.86 -12.28 5.63
N TRP A 72 17.66 -13.59 5.56
CA TRP A 72 16.34 -14.22 5.65
C TRP A 72 15.62 -13.86 6.95
N LYS A 73 16.30 -13.96 8.09
CA LYS A 73 15.74 -13.64 9.40
C LYS A 73 15.30 -12.18 9.50
N ARG A 74 16.13 -11.25 9.03
CA ARG A 74 15.77 -9.82 8.95
C ARG A 74 14.51 -9.60 8.09
N MET A 75 14.42 -10.30 6.97
CA MET A 75 13.26 -10.20 6.09
C MET A 75 12.01 -10.83 6.71
N ASP A 76 12.14 -11.93 7.43
CA ASP A 76 11.01 -12.51 8.15
C ASP A 76 10.50 -11.60 9.27
N GLU A 77 11.39 -10.93 10.01
CA GLU A 77 11.01 -9.92 11.01
C GLU A 77 10.23 -8.76 10.37
N ILE A 78 10.70 -8.24 9.23
CA ILE A 78 9.99 -7.18 8.50
C ILE A 78 8.63 -7.66 8.02
N ARG A 79 8.54 -8.85 7.41
CA ARG A 79 7.28 -9.48 7.01
C ARG A 79 6.31 -9.57 8.18
N ASN A 80 6.79 -10.03 9.33
CA ASN A 80 5.95 -10.20 10.52
C ASN A 80 5.42 -8.87 11.05
N SER A 81 6.24 -7.82 11.02
CA SER A 81 5.81 -6.48 11.40
C SER A 81 4.70 -5.92 10.50
N GLN A 82 4.62 -6.42 9.26
CA GLN A 82 3.70 -5.96 8.23
C GLN A 82 2.42 -6.77 8.11
N ARG A 83 2.27 -7.86 8.87
CA ARG A 83 1.04 -8.65 8.86
C ARG A 83 -0.16 -7.81 9.25
N TYR A 84 -1.30 -8.12 8.63
CA TYR A 84 -2.59 -7.55 9.02
C TYR A 84 -2.91 -7.85 10.49
N VAL A 85 -3.30 -6.82 11.22
CA VAL A 85 -3.76 -6.94 12.61
C VAL A 85 -5.23 -6.53 12.68
N SER A 86 -6.11 -7.49 12.91
CA SER A 86 -7.56 -7.30 12.96
C SER A 86 -7.97 -6.32 14.06
N GLU A 87 -7.40 -6.46 15.24
CA GLU A 87 -7.70 -5.63 16.41
C GLU A 87 -7.41 -4.15 16.15
N ARG A 88 -6.34 -3.84 15.41
CA ARG A 88 -6.00 -2.47 15.01
C ARG A 88 -7.13 -1.85 14.17
N HIS A 89 -7.65 -2.60 13.20
CA HIS A 89 -8.71 -2.13 12.32
C HIS A 89 -10.06 -2.04 13.04
N LYS A 90 -10.32 -2.93 14.01
CA LYS A 90 -11.49 -2.88 14.90
C LYS A 90 -11.49 -1.63 15.80
N ILE A 91 -10.34 -1.23 16.32
CA ILE A 91 -10.21 -0.09 17.26
C ILE A 91 -10.16 1.25 16.52
N LEU A 92 -9.38 1.33 15.45
CA LEU A 92 -9.10 2.59 14.74
C LEU A 92 -10.03 2.84 13.56
N GLY A 93 -10.65 1.79 13.00
CA GLY A 93 -11.18 1.83 11.65
C GLY A 93 -10.07 1.73 10.59
N PRO A 94 -10.43 1.45 9.33
CA PRO A 94 -9.47 1.19 8.25
C PRO A 94 -8.59 2.39 7.88
N ASP A 95 -9.16 3.60 7.78
CA ASP A 95 -8.43 4.82 7.41
C ASP A 95 -7.34 5.18 8.43
N LEU A 96 -7.69 5.21 9.72
CA LEU A 96 -6.74 5.47 10.80
C LEU A 96 -5.77 4.29 10.99
N ALA A 97 -6.22 3.03 10.87
CA ALA A 97 -5.32 1.88 10.95
C ALA A 97 -4.25 1.91 9.86
N THR A 98 -4.63 2.26 8.62
CA THR A 98 -3.70 2.50 7.51
C THR A 98 -2.74 3.63 7.83
N THR A 99 -3.26 4.72 8.40
CA THR A 99 -2.43 5.88 8.79
C THR A 99 -1.35 5.49 9.79
N HIS A 100 -1.73 4.87 10.92
CA HIS A 100 -0.77 4.39 11.92
C HIS A 100 0.25 3.40 11.33
N PHE A 101 -0.22 2.50 10.45
CA PHE A 101 0.64 1.54 9.77
C PHE A 101 1.68 2.19 8.87
N LEU A 102 1.29 3.17 8.05
CA LEU A 102 2.18 3.80 7.07
C LEU A 102 3.14 4.79 7.72
N LEU A 103 2.65 5.62 8.65
CA LEU A 103 3.48 6.61 9.33
C LEU A 103 4.59 5.99 10.18
N SER A 104 4.32 4.85 10.82
CA SER A 104 5.35 4.08 11.56
C SER A 104 6.48 3.55 10.66
N ARG A 105 6.30 3.58 9.33
CA ARG A 105 7.26 3.16 8.31
C ARG A 105 7.87 4.32 7.52
N GLY A 106 7.64 5.55 7.96
CA GLY A 106 8.21 6.75 7.33
C GLY A 106 7.41 7.27 6.13
N GLY A 107 6.26 6.67 5.81
CA GLY A 107 5.35 7.25 4.82
C GLY A 107 4.59 8.45 5.37
N LYS A 108 3.75 9.03 4.52
CA LYS A 108 2.90 10.19 4.81
C LYS A 108 1.47 9.92 4.35
N VAL A 109 0.52 10.57 5.01
CA VAL A 109 -0.90 10.43 4.72
C VAL A 109 -1.55 11.79 4.65
N LYS A 110 -2.43 11.97 3.68
CA LYS A 110 -3.25 13.18 3.57
C LYS A 110 -4.73 12.79 3.67
N PHE A 111 -5.44 13.47 4.56
CA PHE A 111 -6.86 13.25 4.76
C PHE A 111 -7.71 14.14 3.86
N LYS A 112 -8.92 13.67 3.55
CA LYS A 112 -9.87 14.39 2.71
C LYS A 112 -10.21 15.76 3.29
N GLY A 113 -10.05 16.80 2.47
CA GLY A 113 -10.32 18.19 2.86
C GLY A 113 -9.22 18.82 3.72
N GLN A 114 -8.03 18.21 3.78
CA GLN A 114 -6.84 18.79 4.38
C GLN A 114 -5.73 18.89 3.35
N ASP A 115 -5.02 20.02 3.34
CA ASP A 115 -3.89 20.22 2.44
C ASP A 115 -2.57 19.72 3.05
N GLU A 116 -2.51 19.58 4.38
CA GLU A 116 -1.31 19.17 5.10
C GLU A 116 -1.10 17.66 5.08
N TRP A 117 0.17 17.25 4.91
CA TRP A 117 0.59 15.86 4.99
C TRP A 117 0.91 15.48 6.43
N MET A 118 0.22 14.46 6.93
CA MET A 118 0.52 13.83 8.20
C MET A 118 1.79 12.99 8.05
N THR A 119 2.69 13.13 9.01
CA THR A 119 3.98 12.44 9.05
C THR A 119 4.16 11.70 10.39
N ARG A 120 5.23 10.92 10.52
CA ARG A 120 5.57 10.25 11.77
C ARG A 120 5.65 11.21 12.98
N GLY A 121 6.12 12.44 12.79
CA GLY A 121 6.17 13.43 13.87
C GLY A 121 4.78 13.79 14.42
N HIS A 122 3.76 13.80 13.57
CA HIS A 122 2.38 14.04 14.00
C HIS A 122 1.83 12.87 14.81
N LEU A 123 2.23 11.65 14.45
CA LEU A 123 1.88 10.45 15.20
C LEU A 123 2.53 10.44 16.58
N ASP A 124 3.83 10.75 16.65
CA ASP A 124 4.60 10.76 17.91
C ASP A 124 4.14 11.88 18.87
N ASN A 125 3.58 12.97 18.34
CA ASN A 125 3.03 14.10 19.10
C ASN A 125 1.52 13.96 19.45
N ASP A 126 0.94 12.76 19.30
CA ASP A 126 -0.48 12.50 19.58
C ASP A 126 -1.46 13.41 18.80
N GLN A 127 -1.10 13.84 17.58
CA GLN A 127 -1.99 14.64 16.72
C GLN A 127 -2.90 13.77 15.84
N ILE A 128 -2.71 12.44 15.88
CA ILE A 128 -3.50 11.46 15.15
C ILE A 128 -4.25 10.60 16.16
N PRO A 129 -5.57 10.41 16.02
CA PRO A 129 -6.34 9.63 16.99
C PRO A 129 -5.86 8.19 17.12
N SER A 130 -5.76 7.72 18.36
CA SER A 130 -5.48 6.32 18.74
C SER A 130 -6.74 5.47 18.93
N SER A 131 -7.91 6.03 18.64
CA SER A 131 -9.21 5.35 18.62
C SER A 131 -10.05 5.88 17.46
N TYR A 132 -11.04 5.12 17.02
CA TYR A 132 -11.90 5.53 15.90
C TYR A 132 -12.57 6.88 16.14
N VAL A 133 -12.35 7.81 15.20
CA VAL A 133 -13.03 9.10 15.13
C VAL A 133 -13.65 9.24 13.73
N PRO A 134 -14.97 9.45 13.60
CA PRO A 134 -15.60 9.69 12.31
C PRO A 134 -15.05 10.93 11.60
N GLY A 135 -15.04 10.91 10.27
CA GLY A 135 -14.61 12.04 9.44
C GLY A 135 -13.17 11.95 8.93
N TYR A 136 -12.37 11.02 9.44
CA TYR A 136 -11.06 10.70 8.86
C TYR A 136 -11.23 9.78 7.65
N PHE A 137 -10.99 10.31 6.46
CA PHE A 137 -10.93 9.57 5.22
C PHE A 137 -9.58 9.82 4.57
N VAL A 138 -8.84 8.76 4.27
CA VAL A 138 -7.56 8.87 3.57
C VAL A 138 -7.84 9.20 2.10
N GLU A 139 -7.22 10.28 1.61
CA GLU A 139 -7.33 10.70 0.20
C GLU A 139 -6.03 10.44 -0.58
N GLU A 140 -4.87 10.71 0.05
CA GLU A 140 -3.56 10.48 -0.56
C GLU A 140 -2.62 9.73 0.39
N LEU A 141 -1.88 8.76 -0.16
CA LEU A 141 -0.85 8.00 0.54
C LEU A 141 0.49 8.19 -0.17
N ASP A 142 1.50 8.55 0.60
CA ASP A 142 2.89 8.64 0.14
C ASP A 142 3.74 7.63 0.90
N ALA A 143 4.21 6.61 0.19
CA ALA A 143 5.08 5.58 0.71
C ALA A 143 6.46 5.63 0.04
N THR A 144 6.91 6.81 -0.38
CA THR A 144 8.25 7.00 -0.95
C THR A 144 9.32 6.38 -0.06
N ASP A 145 10.25 5.61 -0.64
CA ASP A 145 11.33 4.87 0.03
C ASP A 145 10.86 3.83 1.08
N ALA A 146 9.56 3.57 1.18
CA ALA A 146 9.03 2.68 2.19
C ALA A 146 9.38 1.22 1.85
N VAL A 147 9.80 0.47 2.87
CA VAL A 147 9.97 -0.98 2.78
C VAL A 147 8.60 -1.63 2.93
N LEU A 148 7.81 -1.64 1.85
CA LEU A 148 6.50 -2.32 1.79
C LEU A 148 6.65 -3.68 1.11
N LEU A 149 6.14 -4.70 1.78
CA LEU A 149 6.02 -6.06 1.26
C LEU A 149 4.56 -6.34 0.89
N TYR A 150 4.34 -7.43 0.16
CA TYR A 150 3.01 -7.94 -0.20
C TYR A 150 2.05 -7.97 0.99
N GLU A 151 2.50 -8.47 2.14
CA GLU A 151 1.69 -8.59 3.35
C GLU A 151 1.31 -7.21 3.93
N GLY A 152 2.14 -6.18 3.71
CA GLY A 152 1.91 -4.83 4.20
C GLY A 152 0.68 -4.17 3.58
N PHE A 153 0.43 -4.41 2.29
CA PHE A 153 -0.73 -3.87 1.57
C PHE A 153 -2.06 -4.32 2.15
N GLU A 154 -2.11 -5.43 2.87
CA GLU A 154 -3.34 -5.87 3.57
C GLU A 154 -3.79 -4.88 4.65
N ASN A 155 -2.88 -4.09 5.22
CA ASN A 155 -3.22 -3.04 6.18
C ASN A 155 -3.82 -1.78 5.53
N MET A 156 -3.76 -1.68 4.20
CA MET A 156 -4.32 -0.57 3.42
C MET A 156 -5.68 -0.94 2.82
N CYS A 157 -6.45 -1.80 3.50
CA CYS A 157 -7.71 -2.29 2.95
C CYS A 157 -8.88 -1.34 3.24
N ASN A 158 -9.92 -1.43 2.39
CA ASN A 158 -11.19 -0.74 2.56
C ASN A 158 -11.08 0.79 2.62
N LEU A 159 -10.19 1.42 1.86
CA LEU A 159 -10.11 2.88 1.74
C LEU A 159 -11.12 3.35 0.69
N GLU A 160 -12.19 4.01 1.12
CA GLU A 160 -13.33 4.38 0.25
C GLU A 160 -13.10 5.67 -0.55
N GLU A 161 -12.08 6.45 -0.18
CA GLU A 161 -11.82 7.80 -0.73
C GLU A 161 -10.36 7.96 -1.21
N LEU A 162 -9.58 6.88 -1.25
CA LEU A 162 -8.19 6.93 -1.69
C LEU A 162 -8.11 7.25 -3.19
N LYS A 163 -7.54 8.40 -3.54
CA LYS A 163 -7.34 8.84 -4.92
C LYS A 163 -5.90 8.74 -5.39
N LYS A 164 -4.93 8.95 -4.51
CA LYS A 164 -3.51 9.01 -4.86
C LYS A 164 -2.69 8.04 -4.03
N LEU A 165 -1.89 7.21 -4.70
CA LEU A 165 -0.93 6.31 -4.06
C LEU A 165 0.45 6.52 -4.70
N ILE A 166 1.43 6.91 -3.89
CA ILE A 166 2.82 7.10 -4.30
C ILE A 166 3.67 5.98 -3.70
N LEU A 167 4.27 5.18 -4.57
CA LEU A 167 5.21 4.10 -4.24
C LEU A 167 6.59 4.38 -4.84
N HIS A 168 7.02 5.64 -4.83
CA HIS A 168 8.31 6.05 -5.38
C HIS A 168 9.47 5.32 -4.68
N ASP A 169 10.41 4.80 -5.46
CA ASP A 169 11.63 4.13 -4.98
C ASP A 169 11.40 3.02 -3.94
N CYS A 170 10.25 2.32 -4.00
CA CYS A 170 9.96 1.20 -3.11
C CYS A 170 10.69 -0.09 -3.55
N PRO A 171 11.72 -0.56 -2.80
CA PRO A 171 12.66 -1.58 -3.33
C PRO A 171 12.11 -3.01 -3.33
N PHE A 172 10.98 -3.25 -2.65
CA PHE A 172 10.37 -4.59 -2.53
C PHE A 172 8.97 -4.67 -3.14
N VAL A 173 8.47 -3.58 -3.74
CA VAL A 173 7.22 -3.62 -4.48
C VAL A 173 7.46 -4.38 -5.78
N ASP A 174 6.71 -5.47 -5.95
CA ASP A 174 6.80 -6.40 -7.08
C ASP A 174 5.42 -6.63 -7.71
N ASP A 175 5.35 -7.50 -8.72
CA ASP A 175 4.10 -7.83 -9.41
C ASP A 175 3.02 -8.41 -8.46
N TRP A 176 3.43 -9.11 -7.39
CA TRP A 176 2.51 -9.64 -6.39
C TRP A 176 1.88 -8.52 -5.58
N CYS A 177 2.66 -7.50 -5.23
CA CYS A 177 2.15 -6.28 -4.59
C CYS A 177 1.14 -5.56 -5.50
N LEU A 178 1.43 -5.44 -6.80
CA LEU A 178 0.50 -4.81 -7.75
C LEU A 178 -0.82 -5.57 -7.90
N ASN A 179 -0.80 -6.90 -7.78
CA ASN A 179 -2.03 -7.69 -7.78
C ASN A 179 -3.00 -7.24 -6.67
N ARG A 180 -2.49 -6.81 -5.50
CA ARG A 180 -3.32 -6.31 -4.39
C ARG A 180 -4.03 -4.99 -4.67
N MET A 181 -3.67 -4.26 -5.72
CA MET A 181 -4.30 -2.97 -6.06
C MET A 181 -5.79 -3.07 -6.37
N TYR A 182 -6.33 -4.29 -6.60
CA TYR A 182 -7.78 -4.51 -6.75
C TYR A 182 -8.61 -3.91 -5.60
N MET A 183 -8.04 -3.79 -4.39
CA MET A 183 -8.72 -3.18 -3.25
C MET A 183 -9.04 -1.69 -3.45
N PHE A 184 -8.36 -1.03 -4.39
CA PHE A 184 -8.56 0.38 -4.74
C PHE A 184 -9.22 0.57 -6.12
N ALA A 185 -9.75 -0.51 -6.72
CA ALA A 185 -10.30 -0.51 -8.08
C ALA A 185 -11.31 0.60 -8.37
N ASN A 186 -12.08 0.99 -7.35
CA ASN A 186 -13.18 1.95 -7.47
C ASN A 186 -12.84 3.37 -7.01
N THR A 187 -11.60 3.64 -6.57
CA THR A 187 -11.24 4.92 -5.93
C THR A 187 -9.96 5.52 -6.50
N LEU A 188 -8.95 4.70 -6.81
CA LEU A 188 -7.63 5.19 -7.18
C LEU A 188 -7.63 5.89 -8.55
N GLU A 189 -7.08 7.10 -8.58
CA GLU A 189 -6.98 7.94 -9.77
C GLU A 189 -5.54 8.18 -10.21
N TYR A 190 -4.58 8.17 -9.27
CA TYR A 190 -3.16 8.36 -9.52
C TYR A 190 -2.34 7.30 -8.81
N LEU A 191 -1.48 6.62 -9.55
CA LEU A 191 -0.53 5.64 -9.03
C LEU A 191 0.87 5.96 -9.52
N ASP A 192 1.80 6.16 -8.60
CA ASP A 192 3.22 6.34 -8.90
C ASP A 192 4.01 5.10 -8.49
N LEU A 193 4.65 4.46 -9.48
CA LEU A 193 5.53 3.30 -9.37
C LEU A 193 6.96 3.63 -9.80
N SER A 194 7.30 4.92 -9.90
CA SER A 194 8.62 5.33 -10.37
C SER A 194 9.73 4.85 -9.44
N GLY A 195 10.85 4.41 -10.01
CA GLY A 195 11.98 3.84 -9.25
C GLY A 195 11.74 2.43 -8.68
N CYS A 196 10.54 1.85 -8.81
CA CYS A 196 10.28 0.48 -8.39
C CYS A 196 10.92 -0.54 -9.33
N LYS A 197 12.06 -1.11 -8.92
CA LYS A 197 12.88 -1.96 -9.79
C LYS A 197 12.34 -3.37 -9.98
N ASN A 198 11.56 -3.93 -9.06
CA ASN A 198 11.14 -5.34 -9.14
C ASN A 198 9.83 -5.56 -9.92
N ILE A 199 9.26 -4.50 -10.48
CA ILE A 199 8.03 -4.55 -11.26
C ILE A 199 8.36 -4.95 -12.71
N THR A 200 7.55 -5.84 -13.27
CA THR A 200 7.64 -6.28 -14.66
C THR A 200 6.37 -5.92 -15.44
N GLU A 201 6.37 -6.18 -16.74
CA GLU A 201 5.17 -6.05 -17.58
C GLU A 201 3.96 -6.81 -17.03
N ARG A 202 4.17 -7.95 -16.35
CA ARG A 202 3.09 -8.77 -15.80
C ARG A 202 2.36 -8.04 -14.68
N GLY A 203 3.11 -7.36 -13.82
CA GLY A 203 2.55 -6.56 -12.73
C GLY A 203 1.70 -5.41 -13.26
N ILE A 204 2.17 -4.67 -14.27
CA ILE A 204 1.41 -3.59 -14.88
C ILE A 204 0.11 -4.09 -15.52
N CYS A 205 0.13 -5.26 -16.17
CA CYS A 205 -1.09 -5.86 -16.70
C CYS A 205 -2.17 -6.07 -15.62
N THR A 206 -1.81 -6.32 -14.35
CA THR A 206 -2.80 -6.48 -13.26
C THR A 206 -3.56 -5.20 -12.93
N LEU A 207 -3.03 -4.03 -13.31
CA LEU A 207 -3.64 -2.72 -13.04
C LEU A 207 -4.91 -2.46 -13.87
N HIS A 208 -5.25 -3.34 -14.82
CA HIS A 208 -6.48 -3.29 -15.60
C HIS A 208 -7.77 -3.24 -14.76
N VAL A 209 -7.71 -3.67 -13.49
CA VAL A 209 -8.81 -3.61 -12.52
C VAL A 209 -9.12 -2.19 -12.04
N LEU A 210 -8.16 -1.26 -12.13
CA LEU A 210 -8.25 0.11 -11.63
C LEU A 210 -9.00 1.02 -12.61
N LYS A 211 -10.32 0.82 -12.76
CA LYS A 211 -11.12 1.50 -13.80
C LYS A 211 -11.18 3.03 -13.70
N LYS A 212 -10.85 3.60 -12.55
CA LYS A 212 -10.78 5.05 -12.33
C LYS A 212 -9.38 5.65 -12.47
N LEU A 213 -8.37 4.83 -12.75
CA LEU A 213 -7.00 5.30 -12.89
C LEU A 213 -6.90 6.28 -14.07
N LYS A 214 -6.38 7.47 -13.77
CA LYS A 214 -6.16 8.56 -14.73
C LYS A 214 -4.68 8.73 -15.03
N THR A 215 -3.81 8.45 -14.06
CA THR A 215 -2.38 8.63 -14.23
C THR A 215 -1.62 7.47 -13.60
N LEU A 216 -0.69 6.91 -14.38
CA LEU A 216 0.25 5.89 -13.95
C LEU A 216 1.67 6.39 -14.24
N ASP A 217 2.52 6.48 -13.22
CA ASP A 217 3.94 6.82 -13.40
C ASP A 217 4.81 5.57 -13.29
N ILE A 218 5.57 5.26 -14.34
CA ILE A 218 6.48 4.12 -14.42
C ILE A 218 7.90 4.55 -14.81
N ARG A 219 8.30 5.78 -14.49
CA ARG A 219 9.70 6.24 -14.68
C ARG A 219 10.68 5.35 -13.91
N ASP A 220 11.89 5.19 -14.43
CA ASP A 220 12.97 4.46 -13.74
C ASP A 220 12.63 3.03 -13.29
N THR A 221 11.75 2.35 -14.04
CA THR A 221 11.42 0.93 -13.88
C THR A 221 12.18 0.07 -14.93
N PRO A 222 13.45 -0.33 -14.68
CA PRO A 222 14.29 -0.96 -15.71
C PRO A 222 13.87 -2.40 -16.08
N ASN A 223 13.13 -3.08 -15.21
CA ASN A 223 12.72 -4.48 -15.43
C ASN A 223 11.46 -4.63 -16.28
N ILE A 224 10.79 -3.53 -16.64
CA ILE A 224 9.69 -3.54 -17.60
C ILE A 224 10.30 -3.43 -19.00
N GLN A 225 10.33 -4.56 -19.73
CA GLN A 225 11.04 -4.63 -21.01
C GLN A 225 10.33 -3.90 -22.16
N HIS A 226 9.00 -3.90 -22.14
CA HIS A 226 8.15 -3.39 -23.22
C HIS A 226 7.14 -2.38 -22.68
N LYS A 227 7.63 -1.26 -22.12
CA LYS A 227 6.78 -0.25 -21.46
C LYS A 227 5.72 0.31 -22.39
N GLU A 228 6.06 0.55 -23.64
CA GLU A 228 5.20 1.13 -24.66
C GLU A 228 4.03 0.19 -24.96
N LEU A 229 4.32 -1.08 -25.27
CA LEU A 229 3.30 -2.09 -25.58
C LEU A 229 2.34 -2.29 -24.41
N VAL A 230 2.87 -2.48 -23.22
CA VAL A 230 2.03 -2.74 -22.03
C VAL A 230 1.15 -1.53 -21.72
N SER A 231 1.64 -0.32 -21.97
CA SER A 231 0.88 0.90 -21.72
C SER A 231 -0.17 1.14 -22.78
N LEU A 232 0.07 0.77 -24.04
CA LEU A 232 -0.96 0.72 -25.07
C LEU A 232 -2.08 -0.28 -24.70
N LEU A 233 -1.70 -1.48 -24.25
CA LEU A 233 -2.67 -2.49 -23.78
C LEU A 233 -3.47 -2.00 -22.55
N LEU A 234 -2.80 -1.31 -21.62
CA LEU A 234 -3.47 -0.73 -20.46
C LEU A 234 -4.44 0.39 -20.87
N GLN A 235 -4.05 1.23 -21.82
CA GLN A 235 -4.90 2.29 -22.38
C GLN A 235 -6.10 1.73 -23.16
N ASP A 236 -5.96 0.60 -23.84
CA ASP A 236 -7.10 -0.07 -24.48
C ASP A 236 -8.17 -0.48 -23.45
N VAL A 237 -7.74 -0.94 -22.26
CA VAL A 237 -8.64 -1.33 -21.17
C VAL A 237 -9.10 -0.15 -20.31
N ILE A 238 -8.27 0.90 -20.18
CA ILE A 238 -8.51 2.11 -19.39
C ILE A 238 -8.18 3.34 -20.26
N PRO A 239 -9.08 3.75 -21.18
CA PRO A 239 -8.78 4.75 -22.21
C PRO A 239 -8.43 6.15 -21.71
N ARG A 240 -8.72 6.45 -20.43
CA ARG A 240 -8.43 7.76 -19.80
C ARG A 240 -7.15 7.74 -18.98
N CYS A 241 -6.40 6.64 -18.97
CA CYS A 241 -5.18 6.49 -18.21
C CYS A 241 -3.98 7.02 -19.00
N GLU A 242 -3.43 8.15 -18.58
CA GLU A 242 -2.15 8.65 -19.03
C GLU A 242 -1.02 7.88 -18.34
N VAL A 243 -0.04 7.40 -19.13
CA VAL A 243 1.13 6.69 -18.59
C VAL A 243 2.38 7.52 -18.80
N ILE A 244 3.05 7.85 -17.69
CA ILE A 244 4.25 8.69 -17.64
C ILE A 244 5.50 7.80 -17.58
N GLY A 245 6.58 8.23 -18.26
CA GLY A 245 7.86 7.51 -18.28
C GLY A 245 8.04 6.62 -19.50
N ILE A 246 7.34 6.94 -20.59
CA ILE A 246 7.39 6.24 -21.88
C ILE A 246 7.75 7.25 -22.95
N ASN A 247 8.60 6.84 -23.89
CA ASN A 247 8.85 7.60 -25.10
C ASN A 247 8.26 6.84 -26.30
N TYR A 248 7.04 7.21 -26.70
CA TYR A 248 6.38 6.61 -27.87
C TYR A 248 7.11 6.89 -29.19
N GLU A 249 8.00 7.89 -29.22
CA GLU A 249 8.79 8.25 -30.39
C GLU A 249 10.16 7.53 -30.44
N ASP A 250 10.38 6.52 -29.61
CA ASP A 250 11.63 5.75 -29.64
C ASP A 250 11.82 5.06 -31.02
N PRO A 251 12.88 5.40 -31.79
CA PRO A 251 13.14 4.79 -33.09
C PRO A 251 13.30 3.27 -33.05
N VAL A 252 13.70 2.70 -31.90
CA VAL A 252 13.82 1.26 -31.68
C VAL A 252 12.44 0.61 -31.63
N LEU A 253 11.46 1.27 -31.02
CA LEU A 253 10.08 0.82 -30.96
C LEU A 253 9.45 0.79 -32.35
N LEU A 254 9.56 1.88 -33.09
CA LEU A 254 8.99 2.00 -34.44
C LEU A 254 9.53 0.91 -35.37
N LYS A 255 10.85 0.68 -35.35
CA LYS A 255 11.49 -0.42 -36.10
C LYS A 255 11.03 -1.82 -35.65
N ARG A 256 10.71 -2.00 -34.36
CA ARG A 256 10.15 -3.27 -33.87
C ARG A 256 8.72 -3.47 -34.38
N ILE A 257 7.87 -2.44 -34.32
CA ILE A 257 6.49 -2.50 -34.79
C ILE A 257 6.44 -2.74 -36.30
N GLU A 258 7.29 -2.07 -37.09
CA GLU A 258 7.43 -2.30 -38.54
C GLU A 258 7.81 -3.75 -38.89
N LYS A 259 8.45 -4.49 -37.98
CA LYS A 259 8.79 -5.91 -38.19
C LYS A 259 7.58 -6.84 -38.01
N TYR A 260 6.51 -6.36 -37.37
CA TYR A 260 5.28 -7.11 -37.11
C TYR A 260 4.10 -6.68 -38.00
N LEU A 261 4.29 -5.67 -38.85
CA LEU A 261 3.37 -5.24 -39.91
C LEU A 261 3.83 -5.79 -41.26
#